data_AF-N6UF85-F1
#
_entry.id   AF-N6UF85-F1
#
_cell.length_a   1.000
_cell.length_b   1.000
_cell.length_c   1.000
_cell.angle_alpha   90.00
_cell.angle_beta   90.00
_cell.angle_gamma   90.00
#
_symmetry.space_group_name_H-M   'P 1'
#
loop_
_entity.id
_entity.type
_entity.pdbx_description
1 polymer ?
#
loop_
_entity_poly.entity_id
_entity_poly.type
_entity_poly.pdbx_seq_one_letter_code
_entity_poly.pdbx_strand_id
1 'polypeptide(L)'
;MDHNSVLGMMHHTPFDNIGLYEQPKPRFMFKMPRVVPDQKAKYESDELFRRLSREGEVRYTGHRDRPQEERVKRFLAACQEGHTEIAFSATGTNLQLVFNPLNQGYMSDQCDFEKEPGK
;
A
#
# COMPACT_ATOMS: atom_id res chain seq x y z
N MET A 1 8.11 64.96 -12.27
CA MET A 1 7.21 66.11 -12.45
C MET A 1 6.93 66.24 -13.94
N ASP A 2 5.73 66.12 -14.48
CA ASP A 2 4.42 65.80 -13.96
C ASP A 2 3.49 65.45 -15.15
N HIS A 3 2.57 64.54 -14.89
CA HIS A 3 1.20 64.50 -15.40
C HIS A 3 0.93 64.51 -16.92
N ASN A 4 0.88 63.28 -17.43
CA ASN A 4 0.09 62.85 -18.57
C ASN A 4 -1.42 63.04 -18.25
N SER A 5 -2.17 63.78 -19.06
CA SER A 5 -3.63 63.77 -19.03
C SER A 5 -4.16 63.98 -20.45
N VAL A 6 -4.43 62.87 -21.13
CA VAL A 6 -5.29 62.85 -22.30
C VAL A 6 -6.51 62.01 -21.96
N LEU A 7 -7.62 62.72 -21.99
CA LEU A 7 -8.98 62.32 -21.69
C LEU A 7 -9.49 61.28 -22.68
N GLY A 8 -9.98 60.15 -22.14
CA GLY A 8 -11.22 59.53 -22.58
C GLY A 8 -11.19 58.70 -23.86
N MET A 9 -10.85 57.42 -23.75
CA MET A 9 -11.55 56.30 -24.42
C MET A 9 -11.28 55.00 -23.64
N MET A 10 -12.09 54.68 -22.64
CA MET A 10 -12.22 53.29 -22.16
C MET A 10 -13.63 52.83 -22.45
N HIS A 11 -13.72 51.99 -23.48
CA HIS A 11 -14.89 51.21 -23.84
C HIS A 11 -15.43 50.49 -22.60
N HIS A 12 -16.61 50.89 -22.14
CA HIS A 12 -17.42 50.04 -21.29
C HIS A 12 -17.95 48.89 -22.14
N THR A 13 -17.35 47.72 -22.00
CA THR A 13 -17.91 46.45 -22.48
C THR A 13 -19.14 46.11 -21.63
N PRO A 14 -20.29 45.70 -22.21
CA PRO A 14 -21.52 45.49 -21.45
C PRO A 14 -21.59 44.12 -20.76
N PHE A 15 -20.46 43.57 -20.31
CA PHE A 15 -20.40 42.20 -19.75
C PHE A 15 -19.78 42.10 -18.36
N ASP A 16 -19.67 43.19 -17.60
CA ASP A 16 -19.26 43.15 -16.19
C ASP A 16 -20.42 42.82 -15.22
N ASN A 17 -21.27 41.86 -15.59
CA ASN A 17 -22.30 41.36 -14.67
C ASN A 17 -22.70 39.90 -14.96
N ILE A 18 -21.74 38.97 -14.90
CA ILE A 18 -22.05 37.54 -14.82
C ILE A 18 -21.27 36.93 -13.64
N GLY A 19 -21.96 36.79 -12.51
CA GLY A 19 -21.76 35.65 -11.61
C GLY A 19 -20.52 35.68 -10.71
N LEU A 20 -20.46 36.62 -9.78
CA LEU A 20 -19.66 36.58 -8.55
C LEU A 20 -20.09 35.45 -7.57
N TYR A 21 -20.35 34.24 -8.04
CA TYR A 21 -20.57 33.06 -7.19
C TYR A 21 -20.33 31.79 -8.03
N GLU A 22 -19.10 31.53 -8.43
CA GLU A 22 -18.72 30.13 -8.65
C GLU A 22 -18.76 29.48 -7.26
N GLN A 23 -19.88 28.82 -6.93
CA GLN A 23 -19.93 28.00 -5.73
C GLN A 23 -18.71 27.06 -5.78
N PRO A 24 -17.86 27.02 -4.74
CA PRO A 24 -16.79 26.04 -4.72
C PRO A 24 -17.44 24.68 -4.83
N LYS A 25 -17.24 24.04 -5.98
CA LYS A 25 -17.79 22.72 -6.31
C LYS A 25 -17.53 21.84 -5.10
N PRO A 26 -18.58 21.32 -4.42
CA PRO A 26 -18.39 20.58 -3.19
C PRO A 26 -17.39 19.48 -3.48
N ARG A 27 -16.19 19.61 -2.89
CA ARG A 27 -15.19 18.56 -2.93
C ARG A 27 -15.74 17.49 -2.01
N PHE A 28 -16.64 16.66 -2.55
CA PHE A 28 -17.05 15.44 -1.91
C PHE A 28 -15.76 14.66 -1.68
N MET A 29 -15.24 14.72 -0.46
CA MET A 29 -14.17 13.85 -0.01
C MET A 29 -14.80 12.47 0.15
N PHE A 30 -15.07 11.82 -0.99
CA PHE A 30 -15.28 10.38 -1.04
C PHE A 30 -13.94 9.75 -0.66
N LYS A 31 -13.72 9.56 0.64
CA LYS A 31 -12.62 8.73 1.12
C LYS A 31 -12.93 7.33 0.64
N MET A 32 -12.23 6.89 -0.41
CA MET A 32 -12.33 5.52 -0.89
C MET A 32 -11.97 4.58 0.28
N PRO A 33 -12.89 3.69 0.71
CA PRO A 33 -12.60 2.77 1.79
C PRO A 33 -11.42 1.87 1.42
N ARG A 34 -10.48 1.67 2.35
CA ARG A 34 -9.34 0.77 2.14
C ARG A 34 -9.75 -0.71 2.04
N VAL A 35 -10.93 -1.03 2.57
CA VAL A 35 -11.46 -2.39 2.67
C VAL A 35 -12.88 -2.43 2.14
N VAL A 36 -13.26 -3.57 1.61
CA VAL A 36 -14.65 -3.83 1.20
C VAL A 36 -15.56 -3.89 2.44
N PRO A 37 -16.87 -3.57 2.31
CA PRO A 37 -17.79 -3.59 3.45
C PRO A 37 -17.91 -4.96 4.15
N ASP A 38 -17.98 -6.04 3.37
CA ASP A 38 -18.00 -7.42 3.90
C ASP A 38 -16.71 -8.15 3.53
N GLN A 39 -15.71 -7.99 4.39
CA GLN A 39 -14.39 -8.61 4.21
C GLN A 39 -14.45 -10.13 4.31
N LYS A 40 -15.36 -10.67 5.14
CA LYS A 40 -15.51 -12.12 5.32
C LYS A 40 -16.04 -12.76 4.04
N ALA A 41 -17.13 -12.21 3.48
CA ALA A 41 -17.66 -12.70 2.22
C ALA A 41 -16.63 -12.60 1.09
N LYS A 42 -15.85 -11.51 1.03
CA LYS A 42 -14.76 -11.38 0.04
C LYS A 42 -13.68 -12.44 0.22
N TYR A 43 -13.25 -12.71 1.45
CA TYR A 43 -12.26 -13.74 1.74
C TYR A 43 -12.76 -15.15 1.35
N GLU A 44 -14.02 -15.46 1.63
CA GLU A 44 -14.59 -16.79 1.39
C GLU A 44 -14.93 -17.05 -0.09
N SER A 45 -15.35 -16.01 -0.82
CA SER A 45 -15.84 -16.14 -2.20
C SER A 45 -14.79 -15.86 -3.28
N ASP A 46 -13.78 -15.03 -3.00
CA ASP A 46 -12.78 -14.67 -4.00
C ASP A 46 -11.88 -15.86 -4.33
N GLU A 47 -11.65 -16.08 -5.63
CA GLU A 47 -10.88 -17.22 -6.09
C GLU A 47 -9.43 -17.18 -5.62
N LEU A 48 -8.81 -15.99 -5.56
CA LEU A 48 -7.43 -15.85 -5.09
C LEU A 48 -7.32 -16.24 -3.62
N PHE A 49 -8.17 -15.68 -2.75
CA PHE A 49 -8.17 -16.03 -1.33
C PHE A 49 -8.45 -17.51 -1.10
N ARG A 50 -9.42 -18.08 -1.81
CA ARG A 50 -9.75 -19.51 -1.69
C ARG A 50 -8.62 -20.44 -2.14
N ARG A 51 -7.80 -20.02 -3.11
CA ARG A 51 -6.58 -20.76 -3.52
C ARG A 51 -5.47 -20.62 -2.48
N LEU A 52 -5.26 -19.42 -1.96
CA LEU A 52 -4.20 -19.13 -0.97
C LEU A 52 -4.53 -19.61 0.45
N SER A 53 -5.79 -19.86 0.78
CA SER A 53 -6.23 -20.29 2.11
C SER A 53 -5.95 -21.76 2.41
N ARG A 54 -5.54 -22.54 1.41
CA ARG A 54 -5.17 -23.96 1.56
C ARG A 54 -3.67 -24.07 1.79
N GLU A 55 -3.25 -25.07 2.54
CA GLU A 55 -1.84 -25.41 2.64
C GLU A 55 -1.25 -25.65 1.25
N GLY A 56 -0.07 -25.08 1.01
CA GLY A 56 0.58 -25.12 -0.28
C GLY A 56 2.07 -24.80 -0.16
N GLU A 57 2.79 -25.05 -1.25
CA GLU A 57 4.23 -24.78 -1.28
C GLU A 57 4.50 -23.28 -1.30
N VAL A 58 5.39 -22.86 -0.40
CA VAL A 58 5.86 -21.48 -0.26
C VAL A 58 7.38 -21.48 -0.40
N ARG A 59 7.92 -20.49 -1.12
CA ARG A 59 9.36 -20.36 -1.36
C ARG A 59 9.86 -18.97 -1.01
N TYR A 60 11.04 -18.91 -0.40
CA TYR A 60 11.77 -17.66 -0.21
C TYR A 60 12.23 -17.07 -1.55
N THR A 61 11.88 -15.80 -1.80
CA THR A 61 12.11 -15.14 -3.09
C THR A 61 13.27 -14.15 -3.07
N GLY A 62 13.85 -13.84 -1.91
CA GLY A 62 14.94 -12.88 -1.82
C GLY A 62 16.28 -13.40 -2.33
N HIS A 63 17.13 -12.45 -2.75
CA HIS A 63 18.52 -12.66 -3.14
C HIS A 63 18.74 -13.81 -4.13
N ARG A 64 17.88 -13.95 -5.16
CA ARG A 64 17.94 -15.07 -6.14
C ARG A 64 19.22 -15.10 -6.97
N ASP A 65 19.92 -13.96 -7.03
CA ASP A 65 21.23 -13.79 -7.67
C ASP A 65 22.40 -14.34 -6.84
N ARG A 66 22.16 -14.74 -5.58
CA ARG A 66 23.20 -15.16 -4.63
C ARG A 66 23.28 -16.69 -4.46
N PRO A 67 24.44 -17.22 -4.03
CA PRO A 67 24.57 -18.63 -3.69
C PRO A 67 23.62 -19.07 -2.58
N GLN A 68 23.20 -20.33 -2.60
CA GLN A 68 22.20 -20.87 -1.67
C GLN A 68 22.58 -20.67 -0.19
N GLU A 69 23.86 -20.87 0.17
CA GLU A 69 24.33 -20.68 1.55
C GLU A 69 24.17 -19.23 2.03
N GLU A 70 24.47 -18.25 1.18
CA GLU A 70 24.29 -16.84 1.51
C GLU A 70 22.79 -16.51 1.66
N ARG A 71 21.94 -17.07 0.80
CA ARG A 71 20.48 -16.88 0.87
C ARG A 71 19.89 -17.41 2.16
N VAL A 72 20.36 -18.57 2.65
CA VAL A 72 19.91 -19.14 3.94
C VAL A 72 20.26 -18.19 5.08
N LYS A 73 21.49 -17.68 5.14
CA LYS A 73 21.93 -16.73 6.20
C LYS A 73 21.10 -15.45 6.18
N ARG A 74 20.83 -14.90 4.98
CA ARG A 74 20.03 -13.68 4.82
C ARG A 74 18.55 -13.89 5.17
N PHE A 75 17.98 -15.03 4.81
CA PHE A 75 16.61 -15.38 5.20
C PHE A 75 16.47 -15.46 6.72
N LEU A 76 17.38 -16.17 7.40
CA LEU A 76 17.39 -16.26 8.85
C LEU A 76 17.54 -14.89 9.53
N ALA A 77 18.46 -14.05 9.04
CA ALA A 77 18.63 -12.68 9.54
C ALA A 77 17.36 -11.83 9.36
N ALA A 78 16.74 -11.88 8.17
CA ALA A 78 15.49 -11.16 7.91
C ALA A 78 14.36 -11.62 8.86
N CYS A 79 14.23 -12.94 9.08
CA CYS A 79 13.29 -13.48 10.05
C CYS A 79 13.57 -12.99 11.48
N GLN A 80 14.83 -12.93 11.91
CA GLN A 80 15.21 -12.35 13.21
C GLN A 80 14.91 -10.85 13.29
N GLU A 81 15.04 -10.12 12.18
CA GLU A 81 14.65 -8.71 12.07
C GLU A 81 13.12 -8.53 11.99
N GLY A 82 12.38 -9.63 11.79
CA GLY A 82 10.92 -9.67 11.83
C GLY A 82 10.23 -9.37 10.51
N HIS A 83 10.90 -9.64 9.39
CA HIS A 83 10.30 -9.50 8.06
C HIS A 83 10.89 -10.50 7.08
N THR A 84 10.13 -10.88 6.06
CA THR A 84 10.66 -11.71 4.96
C THR A 84 9.82 -11.57 3.71
N GLU A 85 10.28 -12.12 2.60
CA GLU A 85 9.55 -12.16 1.35
C GLU A 85 9.42 -13.60 0.84
N ILE A 86 8.22 -13.96 0.46
CA ILE A 86 7.89 -15.31 0.01
C ILE A 86 6.98 -15.26 -1.21
N ALA A 87 6.90 -16.38 -1.93
CA ALA A 87 5.87 -16.60 -2.92
C ALA A 87 5.17 -17.93 -2.73
N PHE A 88 3.86 -17.94 -2.97
CA PHE A 88 3.09 -19.17 -3.16
C PHE A 88 3.42 -19.75 -4.55
N SER A 89 4.00 -20.95 -4.60
CA SER A 89 4.39 -21.58 -5.87
C SER A 89 3.19 -21.78 -6.80
N ALA A 90 2.03 -22.13 -6.26
CA ALA A 90 0.85 -22.48 -7.05
C ALA A 90 0.23 -21.30 -7.81
N THR A 91 0.30 -20.09 -7.26
CA THR A 91 -0.30 -18.89 -7.86
C THR A 91 0.73 -17.88 -8.34
N GLY A 92 2.01 -18.04 -7.98
CA GLY A 92 3.05 -17.05 -8.21
C GLY A 92 2.83 -15.75 -7.41
N THR A 93 1.96 -15.78 -6.39
CA THR A 93 1.65 -14.61 -5.57
C THR A 93 2.80 -14.35 -4.59
N ASN A 94 3.43 -13.19 -4.70
CA ASN A 94 4.50 -12.76 -3.81
C ASN A 94 3.92 -11.96 -2.65
N LEU A 95 4.39 -12.22 -1.44
CA LEU A 95 4.01 -11.49 -0.23
C LEU A 95 5.27 -11.06 0.52
N GLN A 96 5.26 -9.80 0.96
CA GLN A 96 6.17 -9.33 1.99
C GLN A 96 5.49 -9.47 3.34
N LEU A 97 6.08 -10.27 4.22
CA LEU A 97 5.60 -10.49 5.57
C LEU A 97 6.35 -9.58 6.53
N VAL A 98 5.63 -8.97 7.46
CA VAL A 98 6.19 -8.19 8.56
C VAL A 98 5.54 -8.69 9.83
N PHE A 99 6.37 -9.17 10.75
CA PHE A 99 5.98 -9.78 12.01
C PHE A 99 6.71 -9.15 13.22
N ASN A 100 7.49 -8.08 13.00
CA ASN A 100 7.95 -7.16 14.03
C ASN A 100 7.49 -5.72 13.75
N PRO A 101 6.19 -5.42 13.88
CA PRO A 101 5.70 -4.06 13.72
C PRO A 101 5.98 -3.32 15.02
N LEU A 102 7.14 -2.64 15.12
CA LEU A 102 7.54 -1.73 16.19
C LEU A 102 6.68 -1.80 17.47
N ASN A 103 7.15 -2.52 18.49
CA ASN A 103 6.80 -2.21 19.88
C ASN A 103 5.32 -2.33 20.29
N GLN A 104 4.61 -3.40 19.88
CA GLN A 104 3.38 -3.83 20.56
C GLN A 104 3.69 -5.13 21.31
N GLY A 105 3.96 -5.02 22.62
CA GLY A 105 4.56 -6.04 23.50
C GLY A 105 3.75 -7.32 23.76
N TYR A 106 2.98 -7.81 22.78
CA TYR A 106 2.16 -9.02 22.87
C TYR A 106 2.52 -10.09 21.84
N MET A 107 3.62 -9.92 21.10
CA MET A 107 3.93 -10.70 19.90
C MET A 107 5.35 -11.27 19.91
N SER A 108 5.78 -11.87 21.03
CA SER A 108 7.11 -12.52 21.10
C SER A 108 7.23 -13.78 20.24
N ASP A 109 6.11 -14.37 19.81
CA ASP A 109 6.07 -15.74 19.27
C ASP A 109 5.71 -15.81 17.77
N GLN A 110 5.91 -14.71 17.01
CA GLN A 110 5.57 -14.72 15.58
C GLN A 110 6.59 -15.49 14.70
N CYS A 111 7.82 -15.69 15.20
CA CYS A 111 8.85 -16.48 14.54
C CYS A 111 9.50 -17.42 15.55
N ASP A 112 9.23 -18.72 15.40
CA ASP A 112 9.67 -19.76 16.33
C ASP A 112 10.69 -20.68 15.64
N PHE A 113 11.95 -20.55 16.05
CA PHE A 113 13.09 -21.31 15.50
C PHE A 113 13.31 -22.65 16.23
N GLU A 114 12.66 -22.86 17.37
CA GLU A 114 12.87 -24.06 18.22
C GLU A 114 11.75 -25.09 18.05
N LYS A 115 10.62 -24.70 17.42
CA LYS A 115 9.46 -25.57 17.18
C LYS A 115 9.78 -26.85 16.43
N GLU A 116 10.55 -26.75 15.34
CA GLU A 116 10.89 -27.87 14.47
C GLU A 116 12.33 -27.71 13.95
N PRO A 117 13.28 -28.60 14.33
CA PRO A 117 14.66 -28.51 13.90
C PRO A 117 14.81 -28.53 12.38
N GLY A 118 15.52 -27.54 11.84
CA GLY A 118 15.74 -27.39 10.40
C GLY A 118 14.65 -26.59 9.68
N LYS A 119 13.71 -25.98 10.41
CA LYS A 119 12.73 -25.02 9.87
C LYS A 119 12.79 -23.67 10.57
#